data_AF-A0A4P6HPC5-F1
#
_entry.id   AF-A0A4P6HPC5-F1
#
_cell.length_a   1.000
_cell.length_b   1.000
_cell.length_c   1.000
_cell.angle_alpha   90.00
_cell.angle_beta   90.00
_cell.angle_gamma   90.00
#
_symmetry.space_group_name_H-M   'P 1'
#
loop_
_entity.id
_entity.type
_entity.pdbx_description
1 polymer ?
#
loop_
_entity_poly.entity_id
_entity_poly.type
_entity_poly.pdbx_seq_one_letter_code
_entity_poly.pdbx_strand_id
1 'polypeptide(L)'
;MSSDIRGVILDMVRNSDRPVKDIADAVGKPYSTLMRELDPGDARAKLGVELLLPLMQACDSTAPLRCLADALDCRLVSNRGIIPDKPTFHEELLDTYQALVDYHRAMLEGLPPDVVGKKRETLIRQLKEDFAFYVARVGGGDG
;
A
#
# COMPACT_ATOMS: atom_id res chain seq x y z
N MET A 1 16.94 -0.92 -10.88
CA MET A 1 17.60 -2.09 -10.28
C MET A 1 16.51 -3.12 -10.02
N SER A 2 16.56 -4.29 -10.64
CA SER A 2 15.66 -5.38 -10.24
C SER A 2 16.14 -5.87 -8.88
N SER A 3 15.53 -5.37 -7.80
CA SER A 3 15.85 -5.80 -6.45
C SER A 3 15.36 -7.24 -6.29
N ASP A 4 16.26 -8.16 -5.95
CA ASP A 4 15.87 -9.53 -5.59
C ASP A 4 14.88 -9.46 -4.43
N ILE A 5 13.67 -9.97 -4.67
CA ILE A 5 12.57 -9.93 -3.71
C ILE A 5 12.95 -10.61 -2.39
N ARG A 6 13.81 -11.64 -2.40
CA ARG A 6 14.26 -12.28 -1.15
C ARG A 6 15.10 -11.32 -0.31
N GLY A 7 16.02 -10.59 -0.94
CA GLY A 7 16.80 -9.55 -0.26
C GLY A 7 15.90 -8.49 0.37
N VAL A 8 14.89 -8.02 -0.38
CA VAL A 8 13.91 -7.04 0.12
C VAL A 8 13.14 -7.57 1.34
N ILE A 9 12.72 -8.84 1.32
CA ILE A 9 11.99 -9.44 2.46
C ILE A 9 12.94 -9.62 3.66
N LEU A 10 14.17 -10.08 3.44
CA LEU A 10 15.16 -10.23 4.51
C LEU A 10 15.47 -8.90 5.19
N ASP A 11 15.70 -7.85 4.40
CA ASP A 11 15.96 -6.51 4.92
C ASP A 11 14.74 -5.93 5.65
N MET A 12 13.53 -6.16 5.12
CA MET A 12 12.28 -5.80 5.80
C MET A 12 12.17 -6.47 7.18
N VAL A 13 12.47 -7.76 7.29
CA VAL A 13 12.39 -8.50 8.55
C VAL A 13 13.48 -8.06 9.54
N ARG A 14 14.71 -7.85 9.06
CA ARG A 14 15.85 -7.46 9.92
C ARG A 14 15.75 -6.03 10.45
N ASN A 15 15.18 -5.13 9.67
CA ASN A 15 15.07 -3.70 10.02
C ASN A 15 13.67 -3.34 10.53
N SER A 16 12.84 -4.32 10.86
CA SER A 16 11.56 -4.09 11.51
C SER A 16 11.75 -3.55 12.93
N ASP A 17 10.84 -2.68 13.37
CA ASP A 17 10.77 -2.21 14.77
C ASP A 17 10.45 -3.37 15.74
N ARG A 18 9.90 -4.48 15.21
CA ARG A 18 9.57 -5.67 15.98
C ARG A 18 10.72 -6.67 15.96
N PRO A 19 11.10 -7.28 17.12
CA PRO A 19 12.10 -8.33 17.15
C PRO A 19 11.76 -9.50 16.22
N VAL A 20 12.78 -10.03 15.51
CA VAL A 20 12.59 -11.12 14.53
C VAL A 20 12.00 -12.39 15.14
N LYS A 21 12.27 -12.66 16.43
CA LYS A 21 11.65 -13.79 17.14
C LYS A 21 10.13 -13.62 17.23
N ASP A 22 9.67 -12.43 17.60
CA ASP A 22 8.24 -12.12 17.71
C ASP A 22 7.55 -12.12 16.33
N ILE A 23 8.28 -11.73 15.28
CA ILE A 23 7.81 -11.86 13.88
C ILE A 23 7.65 -13.34 13.52
N ALA A 24 8.64 -14.17 13.86
CA ALA A 24 8.60 -15.62 13.60
C ALA A 24 7.40 -16.28 14.30
N ASP A 25 7.17 -15.93 15.57
CA ASP A 25 6.02 -16.40 16.34
C ASP A 25 4.69 -15.92 15.72
N ALA A 26 4.62 -14.66 15.27
CA ALA A 26 3.42 -14.10 14.63
C ALA A 26 3.06 -14.78 13.30
N VAL A 27 4.06 -15.25 12.55
CA VAL A 27 3.84 -16.02 11.30
C VAL A 27 3.78 -17.53 11.54
N GLY A 28 3.81 -17.97 12.80
CA GLY A 28 3.68 -19.38 13.17
C GLY A 28 4.87 -20.25 12.76
N LYS A 29 6.08 -19.69 12.67
CA LYS A 29 7.29 -20.43 12.28
C LYS A 29 8.39 -20.38 13.34
N PRO A 30 9.15 -21.49 13.51
CA PRO A 30 10.37 -21.43 14.29
C PRO A 30 11.36 -20.42 13.70
N TYR A 31 11.94 -19.58 14.56
CA TYR A 31 12.91 -18.55 14.17
C TYR A 31 14.00 -19.07 13.22
N SER A 32 14.66 -20.19 13.56
CA SER A 32 15.74 -20.75 12.75
C SER A 32 15.28 -21.20 11.37
N THR A 33 14.06 -21.73 11.27
CA THR A 33 13.48 -22.15 9.99
C THR A 33 13.17 -20.94 9.14
N LEU A 34 12.54 -19.91 9.72
CA LEU A 34 12.25 -18.66 9.02
C LEU A 34 13.53 -17.99 8.51
N MET A 35 14.58 -17.90 9.34
CA MET A 35 15.84 -17.26 8.93
C MET A 35 16.54 -18.00 7.79
N ARG A 36 16.45 -19.33 7.74
CA ARG A 36 16.99 -20.11 6.62
C ARG A 36 16.18 -19.89 5.34
N GLU A 37 14.85 -19.85 5.43
CA GLU A 37 13.99 -19.60 4.27
C GLU A 37 14.14 -18.18 3.71
N LEU A 38 14.47 -17.21 4.56
CA LEU A 38 14.74 -15.82 4.19
C LEU A 38 16.15 -15.60 3.65
N ASP A 39 17.10 -16.50 3.92
CA ASP A 39 18.49 -16.37 3.49
C ASP A 39 18.60 -16.60 1.97
N PRO A 40 19.00 -15.59 1.17
CA PRO A 40 19.23 -15.77 -0.27
C PRO A 40 20.34 -16.78 -0.56
N GLY A 41 21.26 -17.01 0.39
CA GLY A 41 22.37 -17.97 0.26
C GLY A 41 21.99 -19.43 0.50
N ASP A 42 20.89 -19.72 1.23
CA ASP A 42 20.43 -21.09 1.46
C ASP A 42 19.47 -21.54 0.34
N ALA A 43 20.04 -21.97 -0.79
CA ALA A 43 19.27 -22.44 -1.95
C ALA A 43 18.37 -23.67 -1.66
N ARG A 44 18.57 -24.37 -0.54
CA ARG A 44 17.77 -25.54 -0.14
C ARG A 44 16.51 -25.15 0.61
N ALA A 45 16.48 -23.96 1.21
CA ALA A 45 15.31 -23.42 1.87
C ALA A 45 14.53 -22.51 0.91
N LYS A 46 13.20 -22.60 0.95
CA LYS A 46 12.31 -21.81 0.12
C LYS A 46 11.31 -21.09 1.00
N LEU A 47 11.24 -19.77 0.82
CA LEU A 47 10.15 -19.00 1.39
C LEU A 47 8.86 -19.29 0.62
N GLY A 48 7.86 -19.82 1.31
CA GLY A 48 6.53 -20.02 0.76
C GLY A 48 5.84 -18.68 0.46
N VAL A 49 5.11 -18.60 -0.65
CA VAL A 49 4.41 -17.38 -1.06
C VAL A 49 3.32 -16.98 -0.06
N GLU A 50 2.73 -17.98 0.62
CA GLU A 50 1.73 -17.81 1.67
C GLU A 50 2.25 -17.04 2.88
N LEU A 51 3.56 -17.00 3.10
CA LEU A 51 4.18 -16.24 4.20
C LEU A 51 4.41 -14.78 3.86
N LEU A 52 4.33 -14.40 2.58
CA LEU A 52 4.65 -13.04 2.14
C LEU A 52 3.73 -12.01 2.79
N LEU A 53 2.41 -12.25 2.80
CA LEU A 53 1.44 -11.35 3.41
C LEU A 53 1.57 -11.31 4.95
N PRO A 54 1.60 -12.44 5.68
CA PRO A 54 1.85 -12.43 7.12
C PRO A 54 3.13 -11.70 7.54
N LEU A 55 4.23 -11.85 6.78
CA LEU A 55 5.48 -11.15 7.06
C LEU A 55 5.33 -9.63 6.86
N MET A 56 4.70 -9.20 5.76
CA MET A 56 4.41 -7.78 5.52
C MET A 56 3.54 -7.18 6.63
N GLN A 57 2.53 -7.92 7.12
CA GLN A 57 1.67 -7.49 8.22
C GLN A 57 2.43 -7.43 9.55
N ALA A 58 3.23 -8.46 9.86
CA ALA A 58 4.00 -8.54 11.10
C ALA A 58 5.10 -7.46 11.21
N CYS A 59 5.62 -6.99 10.07
CA CYS A 59 6.62 -5.92 9.98
C CYS A 59 6.00 -4.54 9.68
N ASP A 60 4.67 -4.45 9.57
CA ASP A 60 3.93 -3.28 9.08
C ASP A 60 4.56 -2.60 7.83
N SER A 61 4.99 -3.40 6.87
CA SER A 61 5.75 -2.92 5.70
C SER A 61 5.21 -3.49 4.39
N THR A 62 5.13 -2.63 3.38
CA THR A 62 4.71 -2.99 2.01
C THR A 62 5.89 -3.11 1.05
N ALA A 63 7.13 -3.15 1.56
CA ALA A 63 8.34 -3.17 0.72
C ALA A 63 8.36 -4.30 -0.33
N PRO A 64 8.01 -5.56 -0.01
CA PRO A 64 7.95 -6.63 -1.01
C PRO A 64 6.89 -6.36 -2.09
N LEU A 65 5.75 -5.79 -1.72
CA LEU A 65 4.68 -5.45 -2.66
C LEU A 65 5.10 -4.32 -3.61
N ARG A 66 5.84 -3.32 -3.11
CA ARG A 66 6.43 -2.26 -3.95
C ARG A 66 7.44 -2.85 -4.93
N CYS A 67 8.32 -3.73 -4.47
CA CYS A 67 9.28 -4.43 -5.32
C CYS A 67 8.59 -5.20 -6.47
N LEU A 68 7.49 -5.91 -6.16
CA LEU A 68 6.70 -6.62 -7.17
C LEU A 68 6.02 -5.67 -8.16
N ALA A 69 5.45 -4.57 -7.67
CA ALA A 69 4.82 -3.57 -8.52
C ALA A 69 5.84 -2.93 -9.47
N ASP A 70 6.99 -2.52 -8.96
CA ASP A 70 8.07 -1.92 -9.75
C ASP A 70 8.61 -2.90 -10.82
N ALA A 71 8.72 -4.19 -10.49
CA ALA A 71 9.17 -5.22 -11.44
C ALA A 71 8.18 -5.50 -12.58
N LEU A 72 6.91 -5.13 -12.42
CA LEU A 72 5.83 -5.32 -13.39
C LEU A 72 5.41 -4.01 -14.06
N ASP A 73 6.18 -2.92 -13.88
CA ASP A 73 5.82 -1.57 -14.32
C ASP A 73 4.41 -1.15 -13.84
N CYS A 74 4.02 -1.63 -12.66
CA CYS A 74 2.75 -1.37 -12.01
C CYS A 74 2.91 -0.31 -10.90
N ARG A 75 1.84 0.45 -10.65
CA ARG A 75 1.79 1.41 -9.55
C ARG A 75 1.07 0.82 -8.34
N LEU A 76 1.77 0.67 -7.21
CA LEU A 76 1.13 0.35 -5.94
C LEU A 76 0.49 1.60 -5.33
N VAL A 77 -0.79 1.54 -5.00
CA VAL A 77 -1.51 2.61 -4.32
C VAL A 77 -2.13 2.08 -3.03
N SER A 78 -1.77 2.67 -1.89
CA SER A 78 -2.36 2.33 -0.60
C SER A 78 -3.83 2.80 -0.53
N ASN A 79 -4.65 2.00 0.14
CA ASN A 79 -5.99 2.39 0.56
C ASN A 79 -6.06 2.67 2.08
N ARG A 80 -4.94 2.55 2.80
CA ARG A 80 -4.90 2.94 4.23
C ARG A 80 -5.09 4.44 4.37
N GLY A 81 -5.88 4.84 5.35
CA GLY A 81 -6.11 6.26 5.67
C GLY A 81 -7.03 6.99 4.69
N ILE A 82 -7.71 6.28 3.79
CA ILE A 82 -8.80 6.85 2.99
C ILE A 82 -10.05 6.80 3.87
N ILE A 83 -10.38 7.94 4.48
CA ILE A 83 -11.54 8.10 5.33
C ILE A 83 -12.23 9.38 4.86
N PRO A 84 -13.56 9.37 4.65
CA PRO A 84 -14.27 10.59 4.29
C PRO A 84 -14.06 11.68 5.34
N ASP A 85 -13.81 12.92 4.90
CA ASP A 85 -13.45 14.06 5.75
C ASP A 85 -14.59 15.09 5.92
N LYS A 86 -15.72 14.89 5.24
CA LYS A 86 -16.94 15.70 5.29
C LYS A 86 -18.04 15.02 6.09
N PRO A 87 -18.95 15.81 6.67
CA PRO A 87 -20.06 15.25 7.44
C PRO A 87 -21.13 14.60 6.57
N THR A 88 -21.24 14.97 5.29
CA THR A 88 -22.24 14.40 4.38
C THR A 88 -21.66 13.91 3.06
N PHE A 89 -22.29 12.88 2.49
CA PHE A 89 -21.93 12.35 1.17
C PHE A 89 -22.03 13.43 0.07
N HIS A 90 -22.96 14.37 0.18
CA HIS A 90 -23.07 15.44 -0.80
C HIS A 90 -21.86 16.38 -0.75
N GLU A 91 -21.38 16.72 0.45
CA GLU A 91 -20.20 17.56 0.62
C GLU A 91 -18.91 16.88 0.16
N GLU A 92 -18.77 15.57 0.35
CA GLU A 92 -17.64 14.80 -0.24
C GLU A 92 -17.60 14.96 -1.76
N LEU A 93 -18.74 14.72 -2.42
CA LEU A 93 -18.84 14.82 -3.88
C LEU A 93 -18.49 16.22 -4.40
N LEU A 94 -18.78 17.27 -3.61
CA LEU A 94 -18.42 18.65 -3.96
C LEU A 94 -16.91 18.86 -4.01
N ASP A 95 -16.16 18.26 -3.08
CA ASP A 95 -14.69 18.34 -3.10
C ASP A 95 -14.10 17.61 -4.31
N THR A 96 -14.70 16.49 -4.74
CA THR A 96 -14.33 15.82 -6.00
C THR A 96 -14.54 16.71 -7.22
N TYR A 97 -15.69 17.41 -7.31
CA TYR A 97 -15.92 18.36 -8.41
C TYR A 97 -14.86 19.46 -8.45
N GLN A 98 -14.53 20.04 -7.29
CA GLN A 98 -13.51 21.09 -7.21
C GLN A 98 -12.12 20.55 -7.59
N ALA A 99 -11.75 19.37 -7.10
CA ALA A 99 -10.47 18.73 -7.42
C ALA A 99 -10.33 18.42 -8.91
N LEU A 100 -11.42 18.00 -9.57
CA LEU A 100 -11.45 17.74 -11.01
C LEU A 100 -11.24 19.03 -11.82
N VAL A 101 -11.93 20.10 -11.44
CA VAL A 101 -11.78 21.42 -12.08
C VAL A 101 -10.35 21.92 -11.94
N ASP A 102 -9.77 21.84 -10.74
CA ASP A 102 -8.41 22.29 -10.47
C ASP A 102 -7.36 21.51 -11.27
N TYR A 103 -7.55 20.20 -11.40
CA TYR A 103 -6.68 19.32 -12.20
C TYR A 103 -6.73 19.68 -13.69
N HIS A 104 -7.93 19.80 -14.27
CA HIS A 104 -8.08 20.17 -15.68
C HIS A 104 -7.61 21.60 -15.96
N ARG A 105 -7.88 22.56 -15.07
CA ARG A 105 -7.38 23.93 -15.21
C ARG A 105 -5.85 23.96 -15.26
N ALA A 106 -5.18 23.23 -14.38
CA ALA A 106 -3.72 23.15 -14.37
C ALA A 106 -3.14 22.59 -15.69
N MET A 107 -3.82 21.64 -16.32
CA MET A 107 -3.43 21.14 -17.64
C MET A 107 -3.63 22.19 -18.75
N LEU A 108 -4.77 22.88 -18.75
CA LEU A 108 -5.08 23.92 -19.73
C LEU A 108 -4.13 25.11 -19.64
N GLU A 109 -3.68 25.44 -18.43
CA GLU A 109 -2.68 26.48 -18.17
C GLU A 109 -1.25 26.04 -18.49
N GLY A 110 -1.03 24.77 -18.84
CA GLY A 110 0.30 24.24 -19.16
C GLY A 110 1.26 24.19 -17.97
N LEU A 111 0.73 23.98 -16.76
CA LEU A 111 1.56 23.91 -15.55
C LEU A 111 2.54 22.72 -15.59
N PRO A 112 3.67 22.79 -14.85
CA PRO A 112 4.65 21.72 -14.81
C PRO A 112 4.05 20.35 -14.44
N PRO A 113 4.58 19.23 -14.98
CA PRO A 113 4.03 17.90 -14.74
C PRO A 113 3.98 17.48 -13.27
N ASP A 114 4.91 17.95 -12.43
CA ASP A 114 4.91 17.67 -11.00
C ASP A 114 3.73 18.37 -10.28
N VAL A 115 3.37 19.58 -10.72
CA VAL A 115 2.23 20.34 -10.18
C VAL A 115 0.92 19.68 -10.61
N VAL A 116 0.78 19.36 -11.90
CA VAL A 116 -0.38 18.62 -12.43
C VAL A 116 -0.50 17.25 -11.76
N GLY A 117 0.62 16.58 -11.53
CA GLY A 117 0.71 15.31 -10.81
C GLY A 117 0.19 15.40 -9.39
N LYS A 118 0.57 16.43 -8.62
CA LYS A 118 0.04 16.65 -7.25
C LYS A 118 -1.48 16.85 -7.24
N LYS A 119 -2.01 17.60 -8.22
CA LYS A 119 -3.47 17.79 -8.38
C LYS A 119 -4.18 16.50 -8.74
N ARG A 120 -3.58 15.67 -9.60
CA ARG A 120 -4.08 14.31 -9.91
C ARG A 120 -4.19 13.45 -8.65
N GLU A 121 -3.16 13.45 -7.80
CA GLU A 121 -3.21 12.65 -6.56
C GLU A 121 -4.30 13.15 -5.60
N THR A 122 -4.55 14.47 -5.58
CA THR A 122 -5.66 15.06 -4.80
C THR A 122 -7.01 14.57 -5.32
N LEU A 123 -7.24 14.61 -6.63
CA LEU A 123 -8.45 14.10 -7.26
C LEU A 123 -8.66 12.59 -7.00
N ILE A 124 -7.60 11.79 -7.13
CA ILE A 124 -7.67 10.34 -6.84
C ILE A 124 -8.06 10.10 -5.38
N ARG A 125 -7.51 10.87 -4.44
CA ARG A 125 -7.87 10.76 -3.01
C ARG A 125 -9.36 11.04 -2.80
N GLN A 126 -9.87 12.15 -3.35
CA GLN A 126 -11.27 12.55 -3.22
C GLN A 126 -12.24 11.50 -3.78
N LEU A 127 -11.94 10.95 -4.98
CA LEU A 127 -12.70 9.84 -5.54
C LEU A 127 -12.71 8.58 -4.66
N LYS A 128 -11.61 8.32 -3.93
CA LYS A 128 -11.53 7.20 -3.00
C LYS A 128 -12.33 7.46 -1.71
N GLU A 129 -12.34 8.69 -1.21
CA GLU A 129 -13.13 9.11 -0.05
C GLU A 129 -14.63 9.01 -0.36
N ASP A 130 -15.07 9.50 -1.52
CA ASP A 130 -16.44 9.33 -2.02
C ASP A 130 -16.87 7.86 -2.02
N PHE A 131 -16.03 6.98 -2.58
CA PHE A 131 -16.33 5.56 -2.65
C PHE A 131 -16.37 4.90 -1.27
N ALA A 132 -15.45 5.28 -0.37
CA ALA A 132 -15.45 4.82 1.01
C ALA A 132 -16.74 5.23 1.74
N PHE A 133 -17.18 6.49 1.58
CA PHE A 133 -18.46 6.97 2.16
C PHE A 133 -19.63 6.17 1.57
N TYR A 134 -19.68 6.00 0.25
CA TYR A 134 -20.74 5.25 -0.42
C TYR A 134 -20.84 3.80 0.11
N VAL A 135 -19.70 3.10 0.21
CA VAL A 135 -19.65 1.74 0.75
C VAL A 135 -20.12 1.71 2.21
N ALA A 136 -19.72 2.66 3.05
CA ALA A 136 -20.18 2.74 4.44
C ALA A 136 -21.70 2.96 4.53
N ARG A 137 -22.27 3.80 3.64
CA ARG A 137 -23.71 4.08 3.59
C ARG A 137 -24.52 2.87 3.11
N VAL A 138 -24.04 2.15 2.11
CA VAL A 138 -24.75 0.98 1.53
C VAL A 138 -24.53 -0.28 2.38
N GLY A 139 -23.32 -0.47 2.91
CA GLY A 139 -22.94 -1.60 3.75
C GLY A 139 -23.44 -1.52 5.20
N GLY A 140 -23.84 -0.34 5.67
CA GLY A 140 -24.50 -0.14 6.98
C GLY A 140 -26.01 -0.41 6.98
N GLY A 141 -26.55 -0.99 5.90
CA GLY A 141 -27.98 -1.28 5.73
C GLY A 141 -28.46 -2.63 6.26
N ASP A 142 -27.58 -3.49 6.77
CA ASP A 142 -27.96 -4.73 7.46
C ASP A 142 -27.42 -4.73 8.90
N GLY A 143 -28.35 -4.56 9.85
CA GLY A 143 -28.14 -4.54 11.30
C GLY A 143 -29.39 -4.05 12.02
#